data_AF-A0A939WU45-F1
#
_entry.id   AF-A0A939WU45-F1
#
_cell.length_a   1.000
_cell.length_b   1.000
_cell.length_c   1.000
_cell.angle_alpha   90.00
_cell.angle_beta   90.00
_cell.angle_gamma   90.00
#
_symmetry.space_group_name_H-M   'P 1'
#
loop_
_entity.id
_entity.type
_entity.pdbx_description
1 polymer ?
#
loop_
_entity_poly.entity_id
_entity_poly.type
_entity_poly.pdbx_seq_one_letter_code
_entity_poly.pdbx_strand_id
1 'polypeptide(L)'
;AGKGLDPDRIGIMGSSAGGHLTLLGVTSSQTPAYEAIDDIDKLPCNVQWGVAIYPAYSLTDGVDRENATGGNDDSAELVPEFAFDSATCPTLFIHGDSDGWAAMNSVKAWEKMRAMGVAGDLHTLCRRGHCFQAKAAPGTGSYTWLGRIWEFMNHKGFNK
;
A
#
# COMPACT_ATOMS: atom_id res chain seq x y z
N ALA A 1 -0.41 -21.70 13.70
CA ALA A 1 -0.91 -22.89 14.45
C ALA A 1 -0.97 -22.70 15.98
N GLY A 2 0.14 -22.40 16.69
CA GLY A 2 0.13 -22.36 18.18
C GLY A 2 -0.66 -21.23 18.86
N LYS A 3 -1.09 -20.19 18.11
CA LYS A 3 -1.91 -19.07 18.61
C LYS A 3 -3.32 -19.01 18.01
N GLY A 4 -3.75 -20.06 17.28
CA GLY A 4 -5.04 -20.04 16.57
C GLY A 4 -5.09 -19.11 15.36
N LEU A 5 -3.95 -18.59 14.90
CA LEU A 5 -3.84 -17.80 13.67
C LEU A 5 -3.73 -18.72 12.45
N ASP A 6 -4.52 -18.38 11.43
CA ASP A 6 -4.50 -19.00 10.11
C ASP A 6 -3.33 -18.40 9.29
N PRO A 7 -2.32 -19.21 8.90
CA PRO A 7 -1.16 -18.72 8.15
C PRO A 7 -1.51 -18.20 6.76
N ASP A 8 -2.65 -18.59 6.21
CA ASP A 8 -3.13 -18.16 4.89
C ASP A 8 -4.04 -16.93 4.99
N ARG A 9 -4.06 -16.27 6.15
CA ARG A 9 -4.89 -15.09 6.42
C ARG A 9 -4.11 -14.02 7.16
N ILE A 10 -2.97 -13.66 6.58
CA ILE A 10 -2.10 -12.60 7.08
C ILE A 10 -2.14 -11.44 6.10
N GLY A 11 -2.36 -10.24 6.62
CA GLY A 11 -2.24 -9.01 5.85
C GLY A 11 -1.42 -7.98 6.59
N ILE A 12 -0.94 -6.99 5.85
CA ILE A 12 -0.11 -5.90 6.39
C ILE A 12 -0.74 -4.55 6.07
N MET A 13 -0.50 -3.59 6.95
CA MET A 13 -1.05 -2.26 6.85
C MET A 13 -0.01 -1.25 7.34
N GLY A 14 0.12 -0.14 6.63
CA GLY A 14 1.12 0.85 6.95
C GLY A 14 0.78 2.24 6.41
N SER A 15 1.42 3.23 7.01
CA SER A 15 1.22 4.66 6.74
C SER A 15 2.54 5.32 6.35
N SER A 16 2.54 6.19 5.34
CA SER A 16 3.72 6.98 4.93
C SER A 16 4.90 6.07 4.56
N ALA A 17 6.05 6.19 5.24
CA ALA A 17 7.17 5.24 5.11
C ALA A 17 6.76 3.78 5.41
N GLY A 18 5.85 3.55 6.36
CA GLY A 18 5.27 2.23 6.59
C GLY A 18 4.32 1.80 5.45
N GLY A 19 3.71 2.76 4.76
CA GLY A 19 2.92 2.51 3.54
C GLY A 19 3.80 2.08 2.38
N HIS A 20 5.00 2.66 2.26
CA HIS A 20 6.04 2.21 1.35
C HIS A 20 6.43 0.75 1.64
N LEU A 21 6.76 0.42 2.89
CA LEU A 21 7.11 -0.94 3.29
C LEU A 21 5.94 -1.93 3.09
N THR A 22 4.70 -1.46 3.30
CA THR A 22 3.51 -2.24 2.97
C THR A 22 3.46 -2.56 1.49
N LEU A 23 3.67 -1.55 0.63
CA LEU A 23 3.70 -1.75 -0.81
C LEU A 23 4.81 -2.73 -1.22
N LEU A 24 6.02 -2.56 -0.68
CA LEU A 24 7.14 -3.48 -0.91
C LEU A 24 6.79 -4.92 -0.52
N GLY A 25 6.21 -5.11 0.67
CA GLY A 25 5.83 -6.43 1.17
C GLY A 25 4.73 -7.11 0.33
N VAL A 26 3.78 -6.34 -0.21
CA VAL A 26 2.70 -6.89 -1.05
C VAL A 26 3.07 -7.02 -2.53
N THR A 27 4.16 -6.42 -3.01
CA THR A 27 4.56 -6.48 -4.44
C THR A 27 5.86 -7.21 -4.70
N SER A 28 6.69 -7.44 -3.67
CA SER A 28 8.09 -7.88 -3.85
C SER A 28 8.47 -9.04 -2.93
N SER A 29 7.50 -9.78 -2.38
CA SER A 29 7.76 -10.88 -1.44
C SER A 29 8.65 -12.02 -1.98
N GLN A 30 8.75 -12.17 -3.31
CA GLN A 30 9.64 -13.15 -3.95
C GLN A 30 11.08 -12.63 -4.14
N THR A 31 11.34 -11.37 -3.79
CA THR A 31 12.67 -10.76 -3.86
C THR A 31 13.34 -10.83 -2.49
N PRO A 32 14.43 -11.60 -2.32
CA PRO A 32 15.13 -11.68 -1.04
C PRO A 32 15.71 -10.32 -0.63
N ALA A 33 15.40 -9.86 0.58
CA ALA A 33 15.97 -8.63 1.12
C ALA A 33 17.41 -8.83 1.65
N TYR A 34 17.79 -10.07 1.97
CA TYR A 34 19.10 -10.45 2.51
C TYR A 34 19.38 -11.95 2.23
N GLU A 35 20.62 -12.38 2.46
CA GLU A 35 21.00 -13.80 2.37
C GLU A 35 20.43 -14.61 3.53
N ALA A 36 19.83 -15.77 3.26
CA ALA A 36 19.23 -16.62 4.29
C ALA A 36 20.22 -16.98 5.41
N ILE A 37 19.76 -16.83 6.65
CA ILE A 37 20.51 -17.01 7.89
C ILE A 37 20.12 -18.32 8.56
N ASP A 38 18.82 -18.65 8.62
CA ASP A 38 18.31 -19.85 9.28
C ASP A 38 17.07 -20.47 8.58
N ASP A 39 16.45 -21.45 9.22
CA ASP A 39 15.30 -22.17 8.67
C ASP A 39 14.03 -21.30 8.56
N ILE A 40 13.94 -20.17 9.27
CA ILE A 40 12.82 -19.22 9.16
C ILE A 40 12.80 -18.57 7.79
N ASP A 41 13.98 -18.31 7.20
CA ASP A 41 14.10 -17.69 5.88
C ASP A 41 13.61 -18.58 4.74
N LYS A 42 13.35 -19.86 5.02
CA LYS A 42 12.70 -20.79 4.07
C LYS A 42 11.18 -20.65 4.06
N LEU A 43 10.60 -19.94 5.03
CA LEU A 43 9.16 -19.70 5.08
C LEU A 43 8.77 -18.62 4.06
N PRO A 44 7.68 -18.80 3.31
CA PRO A 44 7.14 -17.74 2.48
C PRO A 44 6.76 -16.52 3.33
N CYS A 45 7.18 -15.34 2.90
CA CYS A 45 6.83 -14.08 3.55
C CYS A 45 5.70 -13.32 2.84
N ASN A 46 5.12 -13.90 1.78
CA ASN A 46 4.00 -13.31 1.07
C ASN A 46 2.74 -13.26 1.95
N VAL A 47 1.96 -12.21 1.77
CA VAL A 47 0.74 -11.93 2.53
C VAL A 47 -0.46 -11.93 1.60
N GLN A 48 -1.66 -12.11 2.14
CA GLN A 48 -2.87 -12.26 1.33
C GLN A 48 -3.54 -10.93 0.97
N TRP A 49 -3.26 -9.85 1.70
CA TRP A 49 -3.72 -8.50 1.36
C TRP A 49 -2.89 -7.39 2.00
N GLY A 50 -2.99 -6.18 1.44
CA GLY A 50 -2.35 -4.97 1.92
C GLY A 50 -3.31 -3.80 2.16
N VAL A 51 -2.97 -2.92 3.09
CA VAL A 51 -3.59 -1.59 3.24
C VAL A 51 -2.49 -0.52 3.29
N ALA A 52 -2.24 0.10 2.14
CA ALA A 52 -1.25 1.16 1.98
C ALA A 52 -1.90 2.54 2.15
N ILE A 53 -1.58 3.23 3.25
CA ILE A 53 -2.09 4.57 3.54
C ILE A 53 -1.01 5.60 3.21
N TYR A 54 -1.33 6.51 2.29
CA TYR A 54 -0.44 7.55 1.76
C TYR A 54 1.04 7.12 1.61
N PRO A 55 1.33 6.03 0.87
CA PRO A 55 2.70 5.52 0.75
C PRO A 55 3.66 6.60 0.24
N ALA A 56 4.78 6.76 0.94
CA ALA A 56 5.87 7.65 0.55
C ALA A 56 6.85 6.94 -0.39
N TYR A 57 7.81 7.68 -0.94
CA TYR A 57 8.96 7.15 -1.69
C TYR A 57 8.61 6.25 -2.87
N SER A 58 7.39 6.34 -3.42
CA SER A 58 6.91 5.33 -4.37
C SER A 58 7.20 5.69 -5.82
N LEU A 59 7.46 6.97 -6.12
CA LEU A 59 7.77 7.44 -7.46
C LEU A 59 9.17 8.08 -7.52
N THR A 60 9.80 8.01 -8.69
CA THR A 60 11.14 8.54 -8.95
C THR A 60 11.28 10.03 -8.70
N ASP A 61 10.19 10.80 -8.80
CA ASP A 61 10.18 12.24 -8.51
C ASP A 61 10.01 12.58 -7.02
N GLY A 62 9.84 11.58 -6.16
CA GLY A 62 9.64 11.72 -4.72
C GLY A 62 10.27 10.60 -3.90
N VAL A 63 11.54 10.27 -4.17
CA VAL A 63 12.28 9.15 -3.52
C VAL A 63 12.80 9.46 -2.11
N ASP A 64 13.08 10.72 -1.82
CA ASP A 64 13.66 11.18 -0.54
C ASP A 64 13.04 12.50 -0.03
N ARG A 65 12.13 13.06 -0.83
CA ARG A 65 11.39 14.29 -0.57
C ARG A 65 10.01 14.20 -1.21
N GLU A 66 9.13 15.14 -0.86
CA GLU A 66 7.85 15.32 -1.53
C GLU A 66 8.00 15.37 -3.07
N ASN A 67 7.02 14.80 -3.78
CA ASN A 67 7.07 14.59 -5.21
C ASN A 67 7.24 15.92 -5.96
N ALA A 68 8.38 16.09 -6.64
CA ALA A 68 8.76 17.36 -7.26
C ALA A 68 7.79 17.82 -8.36
N THR A 69 7.11 16.88 -9.03
CA THR A 69 6.09 17.18 -10.06
C THR A 69 4.70 16.68 -9.66
N GLY A 70 4.52 16.34 -8.38
CA GLY A 70 3.29 15.76 -7.85
C GLY A 70 2.98 14.37 -8.43
N GLY A 71 3.96 13.69 -9.03
CA GLY A 71 3.80 12.35 -9.62
C GLY A 71 2.92 12.27 -10.86
N ASN A 72 2.52 13.41 -11.46
CA ASN A 72 1.61 13.42 -12.62
C ASN A 72 2.33 13.24 -13.96
N ASP A 73 3.61 13.58 -14.03
CA ASP A 73 4.41 13.42 -15.24
C ASP A 73 4.58 11.92 -15.57
N ASP A 74 4.61 11.57 -16.85
CA ASP A 74 4.88 10.19 -17.28
C ASP A 74 6.27 9.73 -16.82
N SER A 75 7.22 10.66 -16.72
CA SER A 75 8.58 10.41 -16.18
C SER A 75 8.63 10.12 -14.68
N ALA A 76 7.56 10.41 -13.93
CA ALA A 76 7.43 10.03 -12.53
C ALA A 76 7.02 8.56 -12.42
N GLU A 77 7.96 7.66 -12.65
CA GLU A 77 7.75 6.21 -12.66
C GLU A 77 7.80 5.62 -11.25
N LEU A 78 7.27 4.40 -11.08
CA LEU A 78 7.44 3.66 -9.83
C LEU A 78 8.92 3.37 -9.59
N VAL A 79 9.37 3.50 -8.35
CA VAL A 79 10.74 3.15 -7.95
C VAL A 79 11.02 1.67 -8.21
N PRO A 80 12.27 1.30 -8.57
CA PRO A 80 12.60 -0.04 -9.04
C PRO A 80 12.58 -1.13 -7.96
N GLU A 81 12.45 -0.76 -6.69
CA GLU A 81 12.36 -1.72 -5.57
C GLU A 81 11.01 -2.45 -5.49
N PHE A 82 9.96 -1.92 -6.13
CA PHE A 82 8.71 -2.64 -6.29
C PHE A 82 8.77 -3.57 -7.50
N ALA A 83 8.97 -4.86 -7.24
CA ALA A 83 9.10 -5.88 -8.27
C ALA A 83 7.78 -6.14 -9.01
N PHE A 84 6.65 -5.99 -8.31
CA PHE A 84 5.33 -6.42 -8.78
C PHE A 84 5.35 -7.86 -9.29
N ASP A 85 5.77 -8.76 -8.40
CA ASP A 85 5.98 -10.17 -8.67
C ASP A 85 4.66 -10.97 -8.75
N SER A 86 4.77 -12.27 -9.01
CA SER A 86 3.61 -13.17 -9.17
C SER A 86 2.81 -13.41 -7.89
N ALA A 87 3.37 -13.10 -6.73
CA ALA A 87 2.70 -13.17 -5.43
C ALA A 87 2.04 -11.84 -5.04
N THR A 88 2.05 -10.84 -5.93
CA THR A 88 1.40 -9.55 -5.69
C THR A 88 -0.07 -9.72 -5.31
N CYS A 89 -0.46 -9.20 -4.14
CA CYS A 89 -1.77 -9.46 -3.56
C CYS A 89 -2.70 -8.23 -3.55
N PRO A 90 -4.03 -8.43 -3.40
CA PRO A 90 -4.99 -7.33 -3.33
C PRO A 90 -4.61 -6.27 -2.31
N THR A 91 -4.62 -5.00 -2.73
CA THR A 91 -4.23 -3.88 -1.86
C THR A 91 -5.25 -2.76 -1.90
N LEU A 92 -5.59 -2.24 -0.73
CA LEU A 92 -6.36 -1.01 -0.55
C LEU A 92 -5.40 0.17 -0.42
N PHE A 93 -5.66 1.22 -1.17
CA PHE A 93 -4.96 2.50 -1.09
C PHE A 93 -5.89 3.60 -0.56
N ILE A 94 -5.40 4.36 0.43
CA ILE A 94 -6.10 5.57 0.91
C ILE A 94 -5.10 6.71 0.96
N HIS A 95 -5.33 7.77 0.19
CA HIS A 95 -4.37 8.87 0.04
C HIS A 95 -5.07 10.22 -0.03
N GLY A 96 -4.55 11.24 0.63
CA GLY A 96 -5.01 12.62 0.43
C GLY A 96 -4.58 13.19 -0.92
N ASP A 97 -5.46 13.89 -1.63
CA ASP A 97 -5.13 14.51 -2.92
C ASP A 97 -4.26 15.78 -2.82
N SER A 98 -4.07 16.29 -1.59
CA SER A 98 -3.24 17.45 -1.27
C SER A 98 -2.00 17.03 -0.46
N ASP A 99 -1.68 15.73 -0.44
CA ASP A 99 -0.47 15.19 0.16
C ASP A 99 0.74 15.56 -0.71
N GLY A 100 1.84 16.00 -0.08
CA GLY A 100 3.08 16.35 -0.77
C GLY A 100 3.86 15.13 -1.26
N TRP A 101 3.66 13.96 -0.62
CA TRP A 101 4.08 12.67 -1.20
C TRP A 101 3.17 12.21 -2.35
N ALA A 102 2.26 13.07 -2.80
CA ALA A 102 1.34 12.92 -3.91
C ALA A 102 0.47 11.65 -3.87
N ALA A 103 -0.84 11.84 -4.01
CA ALA A 103 -1.77 10.73 -4.24
C ALA A 103 -1.37 9.83 -5.42
N MET A 104 -0.60 10.36 -6.38
CA MET A 104 -0.07 9.61 -7.51
C MET A 104 0.82 8.42 -7.13
N ASN A 105 1.51 8.45 -5.98
CA ASN A 105 2.20 7.27 -5.45
C ASN A 105 1.24 6.07 -5.31
N SER A 106 0.02 6.32 -4.83
CA SER A 106 -1.02 5.29 -4.75
C SER A 106 -1.67 4.98 -6.09
N VAL A 107 -1.94 6.00 -6.91
CA VAL A 107 -2.63 5.85 -8.21
C VAL A 107 -1.81 4.97 -9.15
N LYS A 108 -0.51 5.25 -9.32
CA LYS A 108 0.35 4.50 -10.24
C LYS A 108 0.61 3.07 -9.76
N ALA A 109 0.79 2.86 -8.46
CA ALA A 109 0.90 1.52 -7.89
C ALA A 109 -0.39 0.70 -8.12
N TRP A 110 -1.55 1.29 -7.82
CA TRP A 110 -2.84 0.66 -8.08
C TRP A 110 -3.06 0.36 -9.57
N GLU A 111 -2.70 1.28 -10.45
CA GLU A 111 -2.81 1.09 -11.90
C GLU A 111 -1.93 -0.07 -12.39
N LYS A 112 -0.69 -0.17 -11.90
CA LYS A 112 0.22 -1.28 -12.19
C LYS A 112 -0.36 -2.61 -11.74
N MET A 113 -0.89 -2.68 -10.52
CA MET A 113 -1.55 -3.89 -10.00
C MET A 113 -2.79 -4.27 -10.83
N ARG A 114 -3.61 -3.28 -11.21
CA ARG A 114 -4.77 -3.50 -12.09
C ARG A 114 -4.36 -4.06 -13.44
N ALA A 115 -3.28 -3.57 -14.03
CA ALA A 115 -2.74 -4.08 -15.30
C ALA A 115 -2.27 -5.54 -15.21
N MET A 116 -1.91 -6.02 -14.01
CA MET A 116 -1.57 -7.43 -13.73
C MET A 116 -2.80 -8.30 -13.44
N GLY A 117 -4.01 -7.73 -13.42
CA GLY A 117 -5.23 -8.43 -13.01
C GLY A 117 -5.39 -8.57 -11.50
N VAL A 118 -4.57 -7.90 -10.69
CA VAL A 118 -4.69 -7.89 -9.22
C VAL A 118 -5.72 -6.84 -8.83
N ALA A 119 -6.82 -7.27 -8.23
CA ALA A 119 -7.90 -6.38 -7.80
C ALA A 119 -7.51 -5.64 -6.52
N GLY A 120 -7.74 -4.33 -6.48
CA GLY A 120 -7.52 -3.48 -5.31
C GLY A 120 -8.43 -2.26 -5.32
N ASP A 121 -8.58 -1.64 -4.16
CA ASP A 121 -9.42 -0.46 -3.97
C ASP A 121 -8.52 0.78 -3.87
N LEU A 122 -8.95 1.90 -4.43
CA LEU A 122 -8.22 3.17 -4.38
C LEU A 122 -9.17 4.28 -3.98
N HIS A 123 -8.84 4.97 -2.88
CA HIS A 123 -9.59 6.12 -2.42
C HIS A 123 -8.68 7.33 -2.24
N THR A 124 -8.83 8.29 -3.14
CA THR A 124 -8.28 9.63 -2.94
C THR A 124 -9.22 10.47 -2.08
N LEU A 125 -8.63 11.28 -1.21
CA LEU A 125 -9.34 12.06 -0.20
C LEU A 125 -9.19 13.55 -0.50
N CYS A 126 -10.31 14.18 -0.89
CA CYS A 126 -10.30 15.56 -1.34
C CYS A 126 -9.80 16.53 -0.26
N ARG A 127 -8.89 17.42 -0.66
CA ARG A 127 -8.20 18.43 0.14
C ARG A 127 -7.50 17.90 1.37
N ARG A 128 -7.15 16.61 1.41
CA ARG A 128 -6.48 16.00 2.56
C ARG A 128 -4.97 15.97 2.30
N GLY A 129 -4.20 16.45 3.26
CA GLY A 129 -2.74 16.38 3.22
C GLY A 129 -2.20 15.14 3.93
N HIS A 130 -0.88 15.09 4.07
CA HIS A 130 -0.20 14.02 4.79
C HIS A 130 -0.72 13.87 6.22
N CYS A 131 -0.77 12.62 6.70
CA CYS A 131 -1.34 12.28 8.01
C CYS A 131 -2.78 12.78 8.21
N PHE A 132 -3.62 12.70 7.17
CA PHE A 132 -5.02 13.19 7.20
C PHE A 132 -5.85 12.67 8.38
N GLN A 133 -5.53 11.49 8.89
CA GLN A 133 -6.22 10.80 9.98
C GLN A 133 -6.08 11.54 11.31
N ALA A 134 -5.00 12.33 11.50
CA ALA A 134 -4.81 13.14 12.70
C ALA A 134 -5.88 14.23 12.87
N LYS A 135 -6.55 14.60 11.77
CA LYS A 135 -7.64 15.59 11.74
C LYS A 135 -8.95 14.98 11.22
N ALA A 136 -9.09 13.65 11.23
CA ALA A 136 -10.31 13.00 10.75
C ALA A 136 -11.47 13.22 11.74
N ALA A 137 -12.51 13.91 11.30
CA ALA A 137 -13.71 14.20 12.08
C ALA A 137 -14.92 14.37 11.15
N PRO A 138 -16.17 14.29 11.63
CA PRO A 138 -17.34 14.53 10.80
C PRO A 138 -17.22 15.83 10.01
N GLY A 139 -17.52 15.78 8.70
CA GLY A 139 -17.41 16.93 7.79
C GLY A 139 -16.01 17.21 7.22
N THR A 140 -14.95 16.52 7.67
CA THR A 140 -13.59 16.75 7.13
C THR A 140 -13.30 16.03 5.81
N GLY A 141 -14.24 15.19 5.34
CA GLY A 141 -14.07 14.33 4.16
C GLY A 141 -13.16 13.12 4.38
N SER A 142 -12.46 13.04 5.52
CA SER A 142 -11.59 11.90 5.88
C SER A 142 -12.14 11.02 7.00
N TYR A 143 -13.27 11.39 7.62
CA TYR A 143 -13.79 10.70 8.81
C TYR A 143 -13.98 9.19 8.64
N THR A 144 -14.45 8.77 7.46
CA THR A 144 -14.85 7.39 7.19
C THR A 144 -13.72 6.51 6.66
N TRP A 145 -12.46 6.94 6.78
CA TRP A 145 -11.32 6.20 6.23
C TRP A 145 -11.19 4.77 6.78
N LEU A 146 -11.47 4.56 8.08
CA LEU A 146 -11.53 3.21 8.67
C LEU A 146 -12.68 2.37 8.09
N GLY A 147 -13.79 3.01 7.72
CA GLY A 147 -14.92 2.35 7.06
C GLY A 147 -14.53 1.76 5.70
N ARG A 148 -13.64 2.42 4.96
CA ARG A 148 -13.11 1.89 3.70
C ARG A 148 -12.28 0.64 3.89
N ILE A 149 -11.48 0.60 4.96
CA ILE A 149 -10.73 -0.60 5.35
C ILE A 149 -11.72 -1.73 5.68
N TRP A 150 -12.74 -1.43 6.48
CA TRP A 150 -13.78 -2.41 6.80
C TRP A 150 -14.46 -2.95 5.52
N GLU A 151 -14.87 -2.08 4.61
CA GLU A 151 -15.49 -2.48 3.33
C GLU A 151 -14.57 -3.38 2.51
N PHE A 152 -13.30 -2.99 2.34
CA PHE A 152 -12.29 -3.79 1.65
C PHE A 152 -12.07 -5.17 2.28
N MET A 153 -12.02 -5.23 3.61
CA MET A 153 -11.83 -6.48 4.33
C MET A 153 -13.04 -7.42 4.21
N ASN A 154 -14.25 -6.87 4.13
CA ASN A 154 -15.48 -7.67 4.09
C ASN A 154 -15.88 -8.08 2.67
N HIS A 155 -15.84 -7.18 1.67
CA HIS A 155 -16.28 -7.52 0.31
C HIS A 155 -15.33 -8.51 -0.41
N LYS A 156 -14.08 -8.63 0.06
CA LYS A 156 -13.10 -9.64 -0.37
C LYS A 156 -13.13 -10.91 0.47
N GLY A 157 -13.88 -10.91 1.58
CA GLY A 157 -13.98 -12.04 2.50
C GLY A 157 -12.70 -12.32 3.29
N PHE A 158 -11.88 -11.30 3.54
CA PHE A 158 -10.69 -11.40 4.40
C PHE A 158 -11.05 -11.41 5.89
N ASN A 159 -12.15 -10.74 6.25
CA ASN A 159 -12.72 -10.77 7.60
C ASN A 159 -13.65 -11.99 7.75
N LYS A 160 -13.17 -13.03 8.42
CA LYS A 160 -13.87 -14.30 8.72
C LYS A 160 -13.48 -14.81 10.09
#